data_AF-A0A4D7AIP1-F1
#
_entry.id   AF-A0A4D7AIP1-F1
#
_cell.length_a   1.000
_cell.length_b   1.000
_cell.length_c   1.000
_cell.angle_alpha   90.00
_cell.angle_beta   90.00
_cell.angle_gamma   90.00
#
_symmetry.space_group_name_H-M   'P 1'
#
loop_
_entity.id
_entity.type
_entity.pdbx_description
1 polymer ?
#
loop_
_entity_poly.entity_id
_entity_poly.type
_entity_poly.pdbx_seq_one_letter_code
_entity_poly.pdbx_strand_id
1 'polypeptide(L)'
;MGRRELSATDIYRKFAAQLDEDGFRLYRAAQRSTGFQPYDAFPYEDNRGAFEAADGHTLLRYLEAAHFDAVTWEIVPGTTYERAVLGKVDTTTPEYRAFREAICADALGRMGLAHLLKTKEKEAKEVGYER
;
A
#
# COMPACT_ATOMS: atom_id res chain seq x y z
N MET A 1 32.06 -3.03 -2.80
CA MET A 1 30.64 -3.46 -2.79
C MET A 1 29.80 -2.21 -2.61
N GLY A 2 29.06 -1.78 -3.63
CA GLY A 2 28.27 -0.54 -3.57
C GLY A 2 27.16 -0.64 -2.53
N ARG A 3 27.01 0.38 -1.68
CA ARG A 3 25.84 0.51 -0.81
C ARG A 3 24.61 0.55 -1.72
N ARG A 4 23.73 -0.46 -1.66
CA ARG A 4 22.43 -0.36 -2.31
C ARG A 4 21.66 0.73 -1.59
N GLU A 5 21.26 1.77 -2.31
CA GLU A 5 20.32 2.76 -1.82
C GLU A 5 19.01 2.05 -1.46
N LEU A 6 18.59 2.14 -0.20
CA LEU A 6 17.39 1.47 0.30
C LEU A 6 16.16 2.25 -0.12
N SER A 7 15.23 1.67 -0.89
CA SER A 7 13.98 2.32 -1.32
C SER A 7 13.07 2.73 -0.15
N ALA A 8 12.03 3.54 -0.39
CA ALA A 8 11.05 3.87 0.65
C ALA A 8 10.35 2.60 1.13
N THR A 9 10.08 1.65 0.23
CA THR A 9 9.55 0.33 0.57
C THR A 9 10.50 -0.45 1.47
N ASP A 10 11.81 -0.44 1.20
CA ASP A 10 12.81 -1.14 2.03
C ASP A 10 12.91 -0.53 3.42
N ILE A 11 12.86 0.80 3.53
CA ILE A 11 12.90 1.49 4.81
C ILE A 11 11.62 1.19 5.59
N TYR A 12 10.45 1.32 4.95
CA TYR A 12 9.17 0.98 5.58
C TYR A 12 9.17 -0.44 6.13
N ARG A 13 9.62 -1.43 5.34
CA ARG A 13 9.69 -2.83 5.78
C ARG A 13 10.50 -3.04 7.07
N LYS A 14 11.57 -2.26 7.28
CA LYS A 14 12.39 -2.36 8.50
C LYS A 14 11.67 -1.90 9.76
N PHE A 15 10.74 -0.96 9.63
CA PHE A 15 10.05 -0.33 10.77
C PHE A 15 8.59 -0.76 10.91
N ALA A 16 8.01 -1.41 9.90
CA ALA A 16 6.60 -1.80 9.87
C ALA A 16 6.20 -2.58 11.12
N ALA A 17 6.97 -3.61 11.50
CA ALA A 17 6.64 -4.42 12.68
C ALA A 17 6.55 -3.64 14.00
N GLN A 18 7.25 -2.50 14.13
CA GLN A 18 7.25 -1.71 15.37
C GLN A 18 6.25 -0.54 15.33
N LEU A 19 6.05 0.05 14.15
CA LEU A 19 5.38 1.35 14.01
C LEU A 19 4.09 1.27 13.19
N ASP A 20 3.85 0.17 12.49
CA ASP A 20 2.66 -0.10 11.70
C ASP A 20 2.39 -1.63 11.59
N GLU A 21 2.35 -2.31 12.75
CA GLU A 21 2.25 -3.77 12.83
C GLU A 21 1.04 -4.30 12.04
N ASP A 22 -0.12 -3.70 12.27
CA ASP A 22 -1.38 -4.02 11.58
C ASP A 22 -1.48 -3.40 10.17
N GLY A 23 -0.52 -2.57 9.76
CA GLY A 23 -0.49 -1.97 8.41
C GLY A 23 -1.48 -0.83 8.16
N PHE A 24 -2.12 -0.28 9.21
CA PHE A 24 -3.11 0.78 9.06
C PHE A 24 -2.52 2.07 8.49
N ARG A 25 -1.29 2.46 8.85
CA ARG A 25 -0.68 3.70 8.33
C ARG A 25 -0.45 3.58 6.83
N LEU A 26 0.07 2.43 6.38
CA LEU A 26 0.25 2.12 4.96
C LEU A 26 -1.08 2.09 4.21
N TYR A 27 -2.09 1.42 4.76
CA TYR A 27 -3.43 1.41 4.19
C TYR A 27 -4.02 2.83 4.05
N ARG A 28 -3.94 3.65 5.10
CA ARG A 28 -4.43 5.02 5.06
C ARG A 28 -3.65 5.88 4.05
N ALA A 29 -2.37 5.60 3.84
CA ALA A 29 -1.58 6.24 2.78
C ALA A 29 -2.09 5.87 1.39
N ALA A 30 -2.37 4.59 1.16
CA ALA A 30 -2.99 4.10 -0.06
C ALA A 30 -4.38 4.74 -0.29
N GLN A 31 -5.25 4.77 0.72
CA GLN A 31 -6.57 5.39 0.60
C GLN A 31 -6.51 6.87 0.20
N ARG A 32 -5.56 7.64 0.75
CA ARG A 32 -5.38 9.05 0.37
C ARG A 32 -4.89 9.20 -1.06
N SER A 33 -3.98 8.32 -1.49
CA SER A 33 -3.40 8.34 -2.82
C SER A 33 -4.45 8.03 -3.90
N THR A 34 -5.31 7.03 -3.65
CA THR A 34 -6.28 6.53 -4.63
C THR A 34 -7.69 7.10 -4.47
N GLY A 35 -7.99 7.73 -3.32
CA GLY A 35 -9.36 8.11 -2.95
C GLY A 35 -10.26 6.91 -2.58
N PHE A 36 -9.70 5.69 -2.52
CA PHE A 36 -10.47 4.45 -2.39
C PHE A 36 -11.25 4.34 -1.08
N GLN A 37 -12.54 4.01 -1.19
CA GLN A 37 -13.42 3.66 -0.08
C GLN A 37 -13.88 2.19 -0.24
N PRO A 38 -13.47 1.27 0.66
CA PRO A 38 -13.86 -0.14 0.58
C PRO A 38 -15.36 -0.36 0.63
N TYR A 39 -16.06 0.42 1.46
CA TYR A 39 -17.50 0.34 1.68
C TYR A 39 -18.31 0.54 0.39
N ASP A 40 -17.83 1.42 -0.49
CA ASP A 40 -18.49 1.70 -1.77
C ASP A 40 -18.14 0.64 -2.82
N ALA A 41 -16.91 0.11 -2.77
CA ALA A 41 -16.41 -0.84 -3.77
C ALA A 41 -16.81 -2.29 -3.50
N PHE A 42 -17.07 -2.66 -2.25
CA PHE A 42 -17.28 -4.05 -1.82
C PHE A 42 -18.50 -4.17 -0.89
N PRO A 43 -19.71 -3.91 -1.41
CA PRO A 43 -20.93 -3.84 -0.59
C PRO A 43 -21.32 -5.19 0.02
N TYR A 44 -21.05 -6.31 -0.66
CA TYR A 44 -21.36 -7.63 -0.11
C TYR A 44 -20.44 -7.97 1.07
N GLU A 45 -19.14 -7.73 0.92
CA GLU A 45 -18.14 -7.96 1.97
C GLU A 45 -18.43 -7.07 3.19
N ASP A 46 -18.78 -5.82 2.94
CA ASP A 46 -19.13 -4.88 3.99
C ASP A 46 -20.37 -5.33 4.77
N ASN A 47 -21.46 -5.69 4.08
CA ASN A 47 -22.68 -6.21 4.71
C ASN A 47 -22.45 -7.53 5.49
N ARG A 48 -21.37 -8.25 5.21
CA ARG A 48 -20.95 -9.45 5.94
C ARG A 48 -20.02 -9.14 7.11
N GLY A 49 -19.70 -7.87 7.35
CA GLY A 49 -18.82 -7.40 8.39
C GLY A 49 -17.34 -7.66 8.14
N ALA A 50 -16.95 -7.88 6.87
CA ALA A 50 -15.58 -8.28 6.53
C ALA A 50 -14.54 -7.19 6.86
N PHE A 51 -14.94 -5.92 6.91
CA PHE A 51 -14.04 -4.79 7.13
C PHE A 51 -13.96 -4.30 8.57
N GLU A 52 -14.92 -4.67 9.43
CA GLU A 52 -14.98 -4.17 10.81
C GLU A 52 -13.87 -4.73 11.70
N ALA A 53 -13.47 -5.97 11.43
CA ALA A 53 -12.39 -6.66 12.13
C ALA A 53 -11.10 -6.79 11.28
N ALA A 54 -11.06 -6.18 10.09
CA ALA A 54 -9.91 -6.26 9.20
C ALA A 54 -8.75 -5.38 9.68
N ASP A 55 -7.54 -5.93 9.64
CA ASP A 55 -6.32 -5.15 9.79
C ASP A 55 -6.04 -4.31 8.53
N GLY A 56 -5.10 -3.37 8.65
CA GLY A 56 -4.69 -2.52 7.54
C GLY A 56 -4.11 -3.32 6.37
N HIS A 57 -3.42 -4.44 6.61
CA HIS A 57 -2.92 -5.30 5.53
C HIS A 57 -4.04 -5.93 4.71
N THR A 58 -5.10 -6.40 5.37
CA THR A 58 -6.29 -6.95 4.71
C THR A 58 -6.99 -5.87 3.90
N LEU A 59 -7.23 -4.70 4.49
CA LEU A 59 -7.84 -3.57 3.79
C LEU A 59 -6.99 -3.08 2.60
N LEU A 60 -5.66 -3.08 2.74
CA LEU A 60 -4.74 -2.75 1.66
C LEU A 60 -4.83 -3.76 0.52
N ARG A 61 -5.01 -5.05 0.80
CA ARG A 61 -5.19 -6.08 -0.26
C ARG A 61 -6.45 -5.82 -1.08
N TYR A 62 -7.57 -5.47 -0.44
CA TYR A 62 -8.81 -5.11 -1.15
C TYR A 62 -8.60 -3.87 -2.02
N LEU A 63 -7.94 -2.85 -1.47
CA LEU A 63 -7.62 -1.62 -2.20
C LEU A 63 -6.70 -1.89 -3.39
N GLU A 64 -5.60 -2.63 -3.20
CA GLU A 64 -4.65 -2.97 -4.27
C GLU A 64 -5.35 -3.79 -5.35
N ALA A 65 -6.17 -4.78 -4.97
CA ALA A 65 -6.92 -5.57 -5.95
C ALA A 65 -7.88 -4.72 -6.76
N ALA A 66 -8.64 -3.82 -6.13
CA ALA A 66 -9.56 -2.92 -6.83
C ALA A 66 -8.83 -1.89 -7.70
N HIS A 67 -7.73 -1.32 -7.21
CA HIS A 67 -6.98 -0.27 -7.90
C HIS A 67 -6.24 -0.78 -9.14
N PHE A 68 -5.84 -2.05 -9.15
CA PHE A 68 -5.12 -2.69 -10.26
C PHE A 68 -5.98 -3.71 -11.02
N ASP A 69 -7.31 -3.55 -11.00
CA ASP A 69 -8.27 -4.38 -11.75
C ASP A 69 -8.09 -5.89 -11.56
N ALA A 70 -7.69 -6.31 -10.35
CA ALA A 70 -7.48 -7.70 -9.97
C ALA A 70 -8.67 -8.25 -9.16
N VAL A 71 -9.86 -7.66 -9.27
CA VAL A 71 -11.08 -8.19 -8.65
C VAL A 71 -11.91 -8.91 -9.70
N THR A 72 -12.36 -10.12 -9.36
CA THR A 72 -13.39 -10.83 -10.09
C THR A 72 -14.61 -11.02 -9.19
N TRP A 73 -15.77 -11.27 -9.77
CA TRP A 73 -17.04 -11.31 -9.05
C TRP A 73 -17.71 -12.67 -9.24
N GLU A 74 -18.15 -13.27 -8.13
CA GLU A 74 -18.89 -14.54 -8.12
C GLU A 74 -20.30 -14.33 -7.58
N ILE A 75 -21.30 -14.82 -8.30
CA ILE A 75 -22.68 -14.83 -7.82
C ILE A 75 -22.79 -15.73 -6.60
N VAL A 76 -23.33 -15.19 -5.51
CA VAL A 76 -23.58 -15.96 -4.28
C VAL A 76 -24.81 -16.83 -4.50
N PRO A 77 -24.70 -18.18 -4.42
CA PRO A 77 -25.79 -19.09 -4.74
C PRO A 77 -27.07 -18.80 -3.96
N GLY A 78 -28.20 -18.75 -4.67
CA GLY A 78 -29.50 -18.48 -4.07
C GLY A 78 -29.76 -17.00 -3.75
N THR A 79 -28.89 -16.08 -4.20
CA THR A 79 -29.07 -14.63 -4.05
C THR A 79 -28.76 -13.89 -5.35
N THR A 80 -29.03 -12.60 -5.39
CA THR A 80 -28.60 -11.69 -6.48
C THR A 80 -27.29 -10.95 -6.14
N TYR A 81 -26.64 -11.29 -5.03
CA TYR A 81 -25.40 -10.63 -4.63
C TYR A 81 -24.20 -11.24 -5.33
N GLU A 82 -23.20 -10.40 -5.55
CA GLU A 82 -21.88 -10.77 -6.02
C GLU A 82 -20.86 -10.62 -4.89
N ARG A 83 -19.98 -11.60 -4.76
CA ARG A 83 -18.85 -11.60 -3.82
C ARG A 83 -17.56 -11.36 -4.60
N ALA A 84 -16.71 -10.50 -4.06
CA ALA A 84 -15.38 -10.27 -4.58
C ALA A 84 -14.46 -11.47 -4.38
N VAL A 85 -13.77 -11.83 -5.46
CA VAL A 85 -12.66 -12.76 -5.46
C VAL A 85 -11.41 -11.99 -5.87
N LEU A 86 -10.54 -11.77 -4.88
CA LEU A 86 -9.31 -11.00 -5.03
C LEU A 86 -8.25 -11.84 -5.76
N GLY A 87 -7.95 -11.46 -6.99
CA GLY A 87 -6.87 -11.99 -7.79
C GLY A 87 -5.50 -11.49 -7.36
N LYS A 88 -4.47 -11.95 -8.07
CA LYS A 88 -3.07 -11.55 -7.83
C LYS A 88 -2.76 -10.27 -8.59
N VAL A 89 -2.42 -9.21 -7.87
CA VAL A 89 -1.87 -7.99 -8.45
C VAL A 89 -0.44 -8.24 -8.95
N ASP A 90 -0.13 -7.79 -10.17
CA ASP A 90 1.22 -7.88 -10.71
C ASP A 90 2.13 -6.80 -10.09
N THR A 91 2.90 -7.24 -9.09
CA THR A 91 3.83 -6.37 -8.34
C THR A 91 5.14 -6.08 -9.08
N THR A 92 5.32 -6.65 -10.28
CA THR A 92 6.51 -6.43 -11.09
C THR A 92 6.41 -5.21 -12.00
N THR A 93 5.19 -4.72 -12.22
CA THR A 93 4.91 -3.54 -13.04
C THR A 93 5.56 -2.28 -12.45
N PRO A 94 6.09 -1.38 -13.30
CA PRO A 94 6.62 -0.10 -12.82
C PRO A 94 5.54 0.74 -12.15
N GLU A 95 4.28 0.66 -12.59
CA GLU A 95 3.13 1.35 -12.01
C GLU A 95 2.90 0.90 -10.56
N TYR A 96 2.84 -0.41 -10.31
CA TYR A 96 2.70 -0.92 -8.94
C TYR A 96 3.88 -0.52 -8.05
N ARG A 97 5.10 -0.60 -8.57
CA ARG A 97 6.30 -0.21 -7.81
C ARG A 97 6.28 1.26 -7.44
N ALA A 98 5.90 2.13 -8.38
CA ALA A 98 5.78 3.57 -8.13
C ALA A 98 4.69 3.87 -7.10
N PHE A 99 3.53 3.22 -7.24
CA PHE A 99 2.45 3.29 -6.24
C PHE A 99 2.95 2.88 -4.85
N ARG A 100 3.66 1.75 -4.76
CA ARG A 100 4.15 1.21 -3.50
C ARG A 100 5.17 2.12 -2.84
N GLU A 101 6.11 2.67 -3.62
CA GLU A 101 7.08 3.65 -3.15
C GLU A 101 6.39 4.91 -2.59
N ALA A 102 5.38 5.42 -3.30
CA ALA A 102 4.66 6.62 -2.89
C ALA A 102 3.91 6.42 -1.55
N ILE A 103 3.18 5.32 -1.40
CA ILE A 103 2.42 5.05 -0.17
C ILE A 103 3.36 4.72 1.01
N CYS A 104 4.49 4.04 0.76
CA CYS A 104 5.50 3.80 1.79
C CYS A 104 6.18 5.11 2.23
N ALA A 105 6.46 6.02 1.30
CA ALA A 105 7.04 7.33 1.63
C ALA A 105 6.08 8.17 2.49
N ASP A 106 4.79 8.23 2.15
CA ASP A 106 3.78 8.93 2.97
C ASP A 106 3.61 8.28 4.36
N ALA A 107 3.54 6.94 4.41
CA ALA A 107 3.47 6.21 5.67
C ALA A 107 4.69 6.50 6.57
N LEU A 108 5.91 6.45 6.02
CA LEU A 108 7.14 6.80 6.73
C LEU A 108 7.11 8.25 7.23
N GLY A 109 6.60 9.19 6.45
CA GLY A 109 6.43 10.57 6.90
C GLY A 109 5.54 10.67 8.13
N ARG A 110 4.44 9.92 8.15
CA ARG A 110 3.49 9.86 9.28
C ARG A 110 4.01 9.07 10.47
N MET A 111 5.04 8.25 10.28
CA MET A 111 5.78 7.58 11.35
C MET A 111 6.89 8.48 11.94
N GLY A 112 7.09 9.70 11.42
CA GLY A 112 8.19 10.58 11.83
C GLY A 112 9.54 10.23 11.18
N LEU A 113 9.54 9.32 10.21
CA LEU A 113 10.73 8.77 9.55
C LEU A 113 11.03 9.43 8.20
N ALA A 114 10.35 10.53 7.84
CA ALA A 114 10.60 11.27 6.59
C ALA A 114 12.07 11.67 6.39
N HIS A 115 12.80 11.93 7.49
CA HIS A 115 14.20 12.31 7.43
C HIS A 115 15.10 11.21 6.82
N LEU A 116 14.74 9.94 6.97
CA LEU A 116 15.47 8.82 6.37
C LEU A 116 15.37 8.80 4.83
N LEU A 117 14.34 9.43 4.27
CA LEU A 117 14.21 9.64 2.83
C LEU A 117 15.08 10.81 2.36
N LYS A 118 15.22 11.86 3.18
CA LYS A 118 15.97 13.09 2.85
C LYS A 118 17.48 12.93 2.90
N THR A 119 18.00 12.01 3.71
CA THR A 119 19.44 11.68 3.72
C THR A 119 19.94 11.31 2.30
N LYS A 120 19.05 10.76 1.46
CA LYS A 120 19.35 10.44 0.05
C LYS A 120 19.52 11.66 -0.86
N GLU A 121 18.73 12.72 -0.65
CA GLU A 121 18.76 13.90 -1.54
C GLU A 121 20.01 14.78 -1.31
N LYS A 122 20.58 14.75 -0.10
CA LYS A 122 21.81 15.47 0.23
C LYS A 122 23.06 14.72 -0.26
N GLU A 123 23.13 13.40 -0.04
CA GLU A 123 24.26 12.59 -0.53
C GLU A 123 24.35 12.59 -2.07
N ALA A 124 23.22 12.57 -2.80
CA ALA A 124 23.22 12.65 -4.26
C ALA A 124 23.65 14.03 -4.80
N LYS A 125 23.45 15.12 -4.04
CA LYS A 125 23.86 16.48 -4.43
C LYS A 125 25.31 16.78 -4.09
N GLU A 126 25.85 16.21 -3.02
CA GLU A 126 27.27 16.41 -2.65
C GLU A 126 28.24 15.66 -3.58
N VAL A 127 27.85 14.50 -4.14
CA VAL A 127 28.67 13.77 -5.13
C VAL A 127 28.71 14.46 -6.52
N GLY A 128 27.80 15.41 -6.77
CA GLY A 128 27.76 16.20 -8.01
C GLY A 128 28.61 17.48 -8.00
N TYR A 129 29.25 17.82 -6.87
CA TYR A 129 30.02 19.05 -6.70
C TYR A 129 31.49 18.78 -6.32
N GLU A 130 32.06 17.69 -6.81
CA GLU A 130 33.51 17.48 -6.88
C GLU A 130 33.89 17.08 -8.31
N ARG A 131 33.83 18.05 -9.24
CA ARG A 131 34.52 18.00 -10.54
C ARG A 131 35.08 19.36 -10.88
#